data_AF-A0A5C5XCE6-F1
#
_entry.id   AF-A0A5C5XCE6-F1
#
_cell.length_a   1.000
_cell.length_b   1.000
_cell.length_c   1.000
_cell.angle_alpha   90.00
_cell.angle_beta   90.00
_cell.angle_gamma   90.00
#
_symmetry.space_group_name_H-M   'P 1'
#
loop_
_entity.id
_entity.type
_entity.pdbx_description
1 polymer ?
#
loop_
_entity_poly.entity_id
_entity_poly.type
_entity_poly.pdbx_seq_one_letter_code
_entity_poly.pdbx_strand_id
1 'polypeptide(L)'
;MSCRIALLLTSVILINLVSEHSTFAQNSSVAPMVRMLESGKIPEERLPTILGLICKRGDAVDLRYVFDKAISAETYSPKTRLVILELLANTTRDRKLKPEGDLTSLGKALESAISDENVAMQKQLIQLIGLWDVKELAGDLEKSLQNPKTPASLSGSIITALANLGGKDARQTIVSLTTSKHSKAVRSQAIEALAGIDLALAADSAAKFLSEATPKDNLNNVIQPFLDRKSGPEALGSALASVEIKPDVAKLAIRTMLTSGRNEAAISDPLSKAAGLDTNMEPLTKEELAQLAQEVQQHGDSARGELIFRREELNCYKCHSIGKSGGNVGPDLSAVGGSSPIDYLANSLLLPSQAIKEAYKTLLIVDIDGLQHTGIVVDQDDDRIILRDAQGKEKTIAVDDIEFEKEGNSLMPAGLTKFLTHQEFLDLVRYLSALGKDPGYTMSADPTVYRWRVYQNPPGKVTGELFDDDSVRNMLFEYAPEKWQPLYAFASGNISMQEAREKTKGNIIFLMAEFEVTVAGNISIDLTSTEGMTIWVDDERISAADLKNLQVDEGSHRLLLRVDRSAYGKQELKAIIRKGENPAAEYTIQVGN
;
A
#
# COMPACT_ATOMS: atom_id res chain seq x y z
N MET A 1 24.26 40.39 -60.72
CA MET A 1 24.61 38.99 -61.01
C MET A 1 26.12 38.83 -60.89
N SER A 2 26.61 37.79 -60.19
CA SER A 2 27.94 37.15 -60.39
C SER A 2 29.22 38.00 -60.13
N CYS A 3 30.47 37.49 -59.99
CA CYS A 3 31.16 36.25 -59.54
C CYS A 3 32.69 36.56 -59.57
N ARG A 4 33.67 35.90 -58.92
CA ARG A 4 33.79 34.92 -57.82
C ARG A 4 35.25 35.01 -57.25
N ILE A 5 35.52 34.71 -55.97
CA ILE A 5 36.24 33.50 -55.45
C ILE A 5 37.42 33.06 -56.35
N ALA A 6 38.72 33.24 -56.03
CA ALA A 6 39.55 32.88 -54.85
C ALA A 6 40.13 31.45 -54.86
N LEU A 7 41.44 31.33 -54.59
CA LEU A 7 42.13 30.08 -54.21
C LEU A 7 43.43 30.43 -53.45
N LEU A 8 43.68 29.82 -52.28
CA LEU A 8 44.94 29.94 -51.53
C LEU A 8 45.16 28.68 -50.68
N LEU A 9 46.42 28.27 -50.51
CA LEU A 9 46.81 27.09 -49.74
C LEU A 9 46.86 27.40 -48.23
N THR A 10 46.54 26.41 -47.39
CA THR A 10 47.06 26.35 -46.01
C THR A 10 47.25 24.91 -45.52
N SER A 11 48.22 24.78 -44.62
CA SER A 11 48.78 23.55 -44.04
C SER A 11 47.83 22.75 -43.17
N VAL A 12 47.99 21.42 -43.15
CA VAL A 12 47.34 20.52 -42.18
C VAL A 12 48.21 20.39 -40.93
N ILE A 13 47.64 20.69 -39.76
CA ILE A 13 48.19 20.33 -38.44
C ILE A 13 47.31 19.21 -37.89
N LEU A 14 47.89 18.02 -37.63
CA LEU A 14 47.19 16.99 -36.88
C LEU A 14 47.17 17.35 -35.39
N ILE A 15 45.97 17.58 -34.86
CA ILE A 15 45.72 17.59 -33.42
C ILE A 15 45.46 16.14 -33.00
N ASN A 16 46.30 15.59 -32.11
CA ASN A 16 46.00 14.33 -31.44
C ASN A 16 44.84 14.55 -30.47
N LEU A 17 43.67 14.05 -30.83
CA LEU A 17 42.56 13.84 -29.89
C LEU A 17 42.95 12.68 -28.95
N VAL A 18 43.57 13.01 -27.83
CA VAL A 18 43.56 12.13 -26.66
C VAL A 18 42.12 12.10 -26.17
N SER A 19 41.46 10.96 -26.32
CA SER A 19 40.16 10.73 -25.67
C SER A 19 40.39 10.71 -24.16
N GLU A 20 39.90 11.74 -23.46
CA GLU A 20 39.78 11.72 -22.01
C GLU A 20 38.85 10.56 -21.62
N HIS A 21 39.44 9.43 -21.22
CA HIS A 21 38.68 8.39 -20.54
C HIS A 21 38.21 8.97 -19.21
N SER A 22 36.90 8.98 -18.98
CA SER A 22 36.35 9.46 -17.72
C SER A 22 36.94 8.63 -16.56
N THR A 23 37.16 9.28 -15.42
CA THR A 23 37.67 8.63 -14.22
C THR A 23 36.63 7.78 -13.50
N PHE A 24 35.39 7.75 -13.99
CA PHE A 24 34.32 6.94 -13.43
C PHE A 24 34.58 5.44 -13.68
N ALA A 25 34.33 4.63 -12.66
CA ALA A 25 34.17 3.18 -12.78
C ALA A 25 35.37 2.36 -13.33
N GLN A 26 36.63 2.72 -13.09
CA GLN A 26 37.74 1.83 -13.52
C GLN A 26 37.78 0.47 -12.77
N ASN A 27 37.36 0.44 -11.49
CA ASN A 27 37.44 -0.76 -10.63
C ASN A 27 36.08 -1.30 -10.13
N SER A 28 34.95 -0.75 -10.58
CA SER A 28 33.61 -1.15 -10.09
C SER A 28 33.09 -2.44 -10.73
N SER A 29 32.26 -3.20 -10.00
CA SER A 29 31.55 -4.39 -10.50
C SER A 29 30.59 -4.08 -11.66
N VAL A 30 30.13 -2.83 -11.80
CA VAL A 30 29.23 -2.38 -12.88
C VAL A 30 29.94 -1.55 -13.94
N ALA A 31 31.27 -1.46 -13.90
CA ALA A 31 32.09 -0.75 -14.89
C ALA A 31 31.75 -1.05 -16.38
N PRO A 32 31.43 -2.30 -16.79
CA PRO A 32 30.98 -2.56 -18.17
C PRO A 32 29.65 -1.85 -18.50
N MET A 33 28.73 -1.75 -17.55
CA MET A 33 27.42 -1.11 -17.72
C MET A 33 27.55 0.41 -17.81
N VAL A 34 28.42 1.01 -16.99
CA VAL A 34 28.74 2.45 -17.05
C VAL A 34 29.34 2.80 -18.42
N ARG A 35 30.31 2.02 -18.92
CA ARG A 35 30.86 2.19 -20.27
C ARG A 35 29.81 2.02 -21.39
N MET A 36 28.80 1.17 -21.19
CA MET A 36 27.69 1.08 -22.13
C MET A 36 26.81 2.34 -22.13
N LEU A 37 26.56 2.96 -20.97
CA LEU A 37 25.87 4.27 -20.89
C LEU A 37 26.70 5.38 -21.57
N GLU A 38 28.00 5.44 -21.30
CA GLU A 38 28.93 6.40 -21.95
C GLU A 38 28.90 6.29 -23.48
N SER A 39 28.73 5.07 -24.01
CA SER A 39 28.69 4.85 -25.47
C SER A 39 27.48 5.48 -26.18
N GLY A 40 26.41 5.82 -25.44
CA GLY A 40 25.14 6.33 -25.99
C GLY A 40 24.33 5.32 -26.82
N LYS A 41 24.73 4.03 -26.88
CA LYS A 41 24.14 3.01 -27.77
C LYS A 41 23.05 2.14 -27.11
N ILE A 42 22.59 2.48 -25.91
CA ILE A 42 21.53 1.70 -25.22
C ILE A 42 20.16 2.20 -25.69
N PRO A 43 19.27 1.33 -26.22
CA PRO A 43 17.89 1.69 -26.55
C PRO A 43 17.12 2.21 -25.31
N GLU A 44 16.23 3.20 -25.49
CA GLU A 44 15.55 3.85 -24.35
C GLU A 44 14.77 2.86 -23.48
N GLU A 45 14.14 1.85 -24.10
CA GLU A 45 13.45 0.74 -23.42
C GLU A 45 14.34 -0.08 -22.47
N ARG A 46 15.66 -0.13 -22.71
CA ARG A 46 16.65 -0.88 -21.91
C ARG A 46 17.37 -0.02 -20.89
N LEU A 47 17.29 1.32 -20.99
CA LEU A 47 17.93 2.23 -20.05
C LEU A 47 17.50 1.97 -18.59
N PRO A 48 16.19 1.85 -18.23
CA PRO A 48 15.77 1.63 -16.85
C PRO A 48 16.39 0.37 -16.21
N THR A 49 16.49 -0.72 -16.96
CA THR A 49 17.07 -1.98 -16.46
C THR A 49 18.58 -1.84 -16.19
N ILE A 50 19.33 -1.22 -17.10
CA ILE A 50 20.78 -1.03 -16.94
C ILE A 50 21.06 -0.05 -15.80
N LEU A 51 20.33 1.06 -15.74
CA LEU A 51 20.44 2.06 -14.67
C LEU A 51 20.05 1.47 -13.31
N GLY A 52 19.02 0.63 -13.24
CA GLY A 52 18.63 -0.09 -12.03
C GLY A 52 19.70 -1.08 -11.54
N LEU A 53 20.38 -1.79 -12.46
CA LEU A 53 21.50 -2.66 -12.10
C LEU A 53 22.72 -1.89 -11.58
N ILE A 54 23.02 -0.74 -12.18
CA ILE A 54 24.08 0.17 -11.69
C ILE A 54 23.72 0.71 -10.30
N CYS A 55 22.50 1.21 -10.10
CA CYS A 55 22.01 1.66 -8.80
C CYS A 55 22.09 0.55 -7.73
N LYS A 56 21.73 -0.70 -8.08
CA LYS A 56 21.74 -1.84 -7.16
C LYS A 56 23.14 -2.37 -6.81
N ARG A 57 24.16 -2.20 -7.65
CA ARG A 57 25.49 -2.84 -7.50
C ARG A 57 26.71 -1.92 -7.57
N GLY A 58 26.56 -0.69 -8.05
CA GLY A 58 27.64 0.27 -8.19
C GLY A 58 28.01 0.97 -6.88
N ASP A 59 29.17 1.61 -6.87
CA ASP A 59 29.68 2.41 -5.76
C ASP A 59 29.25 3.89 -5.86
N ALA A 60 29.70 4.74 -4.93
CA ALA A 60 29.35 6.16 -4.92
C ALA A 60 29.80 6.93 -6.18
N VAL A 61 30.86 6.46 -6.86
CA VAL A 61 31.39 6.98 -8.13
C VAL A 61 30.41 6.65 -9.25
N ASP A 62 29.96 5.40 -9.34
CA ASP A 62 28.94 4.99 -10.32
C ASP A 62 27.62 5.75 -10.13
N LEU A 63 27.17 5.91 -8.88
CA LEU A 63 25.96 6.67 -8.57
C LEU A 63 26.09 8.14 -8.94
N ARG A 64 27.31 8.72 -8.87
CA ARG A 64 27.58 10.09 -9.32
C ARG A 64 27.42 10.25 -10.82
N TYR A 65 27.96 9.33 -11.61
CA TYR A 65 27.72 9.33 -13.05
C TYR A 65 26.22 9.26 -13.40
N VAL A 66 25.48 8.37 -12.74
CA VAL A 66 24.02 8.23 -12.94
C VAL A 66 23.25 9.49 -12.52
N PHE A 67 23.61 10.09 -11.40
CA PHE A 67 23.00 11.32 -10.90
C PHE A 67 23.22 12.52 -11.82
N ASP A 68 24.45 12.81 -12.24
CA ASP A 68 24.77 13.95 -13.12
C ASP A 68 24.01 13.85 -14.46
N LYS A 69 23.83 12.63 -14.98
CA LYS A 69 23.02 12.34 -16.17
C LYS A 69 21.51 12.49 -15.93
N ALA A 70 21.01 12.23 -14.73
CA ALA A 70 19.59 12.37 -14.38
C ALA A 70 19.17 13.84 -14.21
N ILE A 71 20.03 14.69 -13.65
CA ILE A 71 19.74 16.12 -13.49
C ILE A 71 19.91 16.91 -14.79
N SER A 72 20.75 16.43 -15.73
CA SER A 72 20.90 17.02 -17.06
C SER A 72 19.63 16.83 -17.91
N ALA A 73 18.95 17.93 -18.24
CA ALA A 73 17.71 17.93 -19.01
C ALA A 73 17.89 17.47 -20.47
N GLU A 74 19.11 17.58 -21.02
CA GLU A 74 19.43 17.21 -22.41
C GLU A 74 19.72 15.71 -22.58
N THR A 75 19.98 14.98 -21.49
CA THR A 75 20.47 13.59 -21.57
C THR A 75 19.34 12.56 -21.71
N TYR A 76 18.25 12.73 -20.97
CA TYR A 76 17.18 11.73 -20.87
C TYR A 76 15.79 12.39 -20.88
N SER A 77 14.80 11.66 -21.39
CA SER A 77 13.40 12.10 -21.37
C SER A 77 12.90 12.32 -19.93
N PRO A 78 11.93 13.23 -19.68
CA PRO A 78 11.45 13.53 -18.32
C PRO A 78 10.96 12.30 -17.54
N LYS A 79 10.33 11.33 -18.23
CA LYS A 79 9.91 10.04 -17.65
C LYS A 79 11.11 9.22 -17.17
N THR A 80 12.13 9.07 -18.02
CA THR A 80 13.36 8.34 -17.69
C THR A 80 14.13 9.00 -16.56
N ARG A 81 14.20 10.35 -16.52
CA ARG A 81 14.82 11.10 -15.41
C ARG A 81 14.15 10.81 -14.06
N LEU A 82 12.81 10.81 -14.00
CA LEU A 82 12.08 10.46 -12.77
C LEU A 82 12.38 9.03 -12.28
N VAL A 83 12.42 8.05 -13.20
CA VAL A 83 12.78 6.66 -12.87
C VAL A 83 14.18 6.58 -12.27
N ILE A 84 15.16 7.30 -12.84
CA ILE A 84 16.54 7.28 -12.32
C ILE A 84 16.62 7.90 -10.92
N LEU A 85 15.97 9.04 -10.70
CA LEU A 85 15.98 9.71 -9.39
C LEU A 85 15.27 8.88 -8.31
N GLU A 86 14.28 8.04 -8.66
CA GLU A 86 13.68 7.07 -7.73
C GLU A 86 14.57 5.84 -7.49
N LEU A 87 15.28 5.33 -8.52
CA LEU A 87 16.29 4.28 -8.33
C LEU A 87 17.43 4.74 -7.41
N LEU A 88 17.85 6.00 -7.53
CA LEU A 88 18.84 6.63 -6.65
C LEU A 88 18.29 6.77 -5.21
N ALA A 89 17.04 7.21 -5.05
CA ALA A 89 16.40 7.32 -3.74
C ALA A 89 16.28 5.96 -3.03
N ASN A 90 15.89 4.90 -3.75
CA ASN A 90 15.85 3.54 -3.20
C ASN A 90 17.24 3.01 -2.87
N THR A 91 18.24 3.24 -3.72
CA THR A 91 19.64 2.90 -3.42
C THR A 91 20.12 3.51 -2.11
N THR A 92 19.74 4.76 -1.82
CA THR A 92 20.09 5.41 -0.55
C THR A 92 19.36 4.81 0.64
N ARG A 93 18.13 4.30 0.49
CA ARG A 93 17.41 3.59 1.56
C ARG A 93 18.02 2.21 1.81
N ASP A 94 18.15 1.43 0.74
CA ASP A 94 18.46 0.00 0.78
C ASP A 94 19.95 -0.28 1.05
N ARG A 95 20.84 0.61 0.61
CA ARG A 95 22.30 0.44 0.68
C ARG A 95 23.01 1.52 1.50
N LYS A 96 22.25 2.45 2.10
CA LYS A 96 22.76 3.64 2.83
C LYS A 96 23.82 4.44 2.03
N LEU A 97 23.76 4.37 0.69
CA LEU A 97 24.77 4.89 -0.23
C LEU A 97 24.21 6.07 -1.06
N LYS A 98 25.00 7.13 -1.21
CA LYS A 98 24.67 8.31 -2.03
C LYS A 98 25.77 8.61 -3.04
N PRO A 99 25.49 9.39 -4.10
CA PRO A 99 26.51 9.84 -5.04
C PRO A 99 27.64 10.61 -4.34
N GLU A 100 28.87 10.47 -4.83
CA GLU A 100 30.02 11.20 -4.29
C GLU A 100 30.07 12.68 -4.70
N GLY A 101 30.87 13.47 -3.98
CA GLY A 101 31.15 14.87 -4.27
C GLY A 101 30.02 15.83 -3.88
N ASP A 102 30.04 17.02 -4.50
CA ASP A 102 29.07 18.09 -4.25
C ASP A 102 27.72 17.81 -4.93
N LEU A 103 26.64 17.88 -4.16
CA LEU A 103 25.25 17.58 -4.57
C LEU A 103 24.35 18.83 -4.60
N THR A 104 24.91 20.03 -4.38
CA THR A 104 24.17 21.32 -4.44
C THR A 104 23.57 21.60 -5.82
N SER A 105 24.01 20.89 -6.87
CA SER A 105 23.37 20.88 -8.19
C SER A 105 21.89 20.50 -8.17
N LEU A 106 21.43 19.78 -7.14
CA LEU A 106 20.00 19.57 -6.86
C LEU A 106 19.19 20.88 -6.76
N GLY A 107 19.78 21.95 -6.22
CA GLY A 107 19.11 23.25 -6.10
C GLY A 107 18.75 23.83 -7.46
N LYS A 108 19.71 23.88 -8.39
CA LYS A 108 19.50 24.33 -9.78
C LYS A 108 18.51 23.45 -10.53
N ALA A 109 18.56 22.14 -10.32
CA ALA A 109 17.59 21.21 -10.90
C ALA A 109 16.16 21.47 -10.37
N LEU A 110 16.03 21.81 -9.08
CA LEU A 110 14.76 22.14 -8.45
C LEU A 110 14.22 23.50 -8.95
N GLU A 111 15.08 24.52 -9.08
CA GLU A 111 14.72 25.82 -9.69
C GLU A 111 14.20 25.65 -11.14
N SER A 112 14.84 24.81 -11.96
CA SER A 112 14.34 24.45 -13.29
C SER A 112 12.97 23.77 -13.18
N ALA A 113 12.82 22.75 -12.32
CA ALA A 113 11.57 22.03 -12.16
C ALA A 113 10.42 22.91 -11.62
N ILE A 114 10.72 23.95 -10.84
CA ILE A 114 9.78 24.99 -10.43
C ILE A 114 9.37 25.86 -11.63
N SER A 115 10.33 26.28 -12.45
CA SER A 115 10.11 27.10 -13.65
C SER A 115 9.28 26.36 -14.72
N ASP A 116 9.49 25.05 -14.85
CA ASP A 116 8.79 24.15 -15.77
C ASP A 116 7.41 23.67 -15.23
N GLU A 117 6.98 24.16 -14.06
CA GLU A 117 5.79 23.70 -13.31
C GLU A 117 5.72 22.17 -13.07
N ASN A 118 6.86 21.48 -13.14
CA ASN A 118 6.96 20.02 -13.09
C ASN A 118 6.94 19.49 -11.65
N VAL A 119 5.74 19.41 -11.06
CA VAL A 119 5.50 18.98 -9.68
C VAL A 119 6.11 17.60 -9.38
N ALA A 120 6.08 16.65 -10.32
CA ALA A 120 6.65 15.32 -10.12
C ALA A 120 8.19 15.38 -9.96
N MET A 121 8.86 16.17 -10.80
CA MET A 121 10.30 16.39 -10.71
C MET A 121 10.69 17.15 -9.44
N GLN A 122 9.94 18.21 -9.09
CA GLN A 122 10.14 18.95 -7.84
C GLN A 122 10.08 18.00 -6.63
N LYS A 123 9.04 17.16 -6.54
CA LYS A 123 8.87 16.18 -5.44
C LYS A 123 10.08 15.27 -5.30
N GLN A 124 10.55 14.71 -6.41
CA GLN A 124 11.66 13.76 -6.42
C GLN A 124 13.00 14.40 -6.03
N LEU A 125 13.26 15.62 -6.51
CA LEU A 125 14.47 16.37 -6.16
C LEU A 125 14.46 16.76 -4.67
N ILE A 126 13.35 17.26 -4.15
CA ILE A 126 13.17 17.58 -2.71
C ILE A 126 13.43 16.35 -1.84
N GLN A 127 12.94 15.18 -2.26
CA GLN A 127 13.17 13.92 -1.55
C GLN A 127 14.66 13.53 -1.50
N LEU A 128 15.40 13.73 -2.59
CA LEU A 128 16.84 13.49 -2.62
C LEU A 128 17.64 14.50 -1.80
N ILE A 129 17.25 15.78 -1.79
CA ILE A 129 17.85 16.82 -0.92
C ILE A 129 17.81 16.36 0.55
N GLY A 130 16.65 15.85 0.99
CA GLY A 130 16.47 15.30 2.34
C GLY A 130 17.23 14.00 2.59
N LEU A 131 17.19 13.03 1.66
CA LEU A 131 17.88 11.74 1.81
C LEU A 131 19.41 11.85 1.79
N TRP A 132 19.95 12.87 1.14
CA TRP A 132 21.40 13.07 1.01
C TRP A 132 21.98 14.12 1.95
N ASP A 133 21.15 14.70 2.82
CA ASP A 133 21.56 15.69 3.83
C ASP A 133 22.29 16.90 3.21
N VAL A 134 21.70 17.47 2.14
CA VAL A 134 22.24 18.63 1.41
C VAL A 134 21.83 19.94 2.10
N LYS A 135 22.49 20.21 3.24
CA LYS A 135 22.16 21.28 4.19
C LYS A 135 22.15 22.68 3.59
N GLU A 136 22.93 22.93 2.55
CA GLU A 136 22.99 24.18 1.81
C GLU A 136 21.61 24.60 1.25
N LEU A 137 20.73 23.63 0.96
CA LEU A 137 19.42 23.84 0.35
C LEU A 137 18.27 23.94 1.39
N ALA A 138 18.56 23.78 2.69
CA ALA A 138 17.55 23.84 3.74
C ALA A 138 16.77 25.17 3.72
N GLY A 139 17.49 26.30 3.64
CA GLY A 139 16.86 27.62 3.62
C GLY A 139 15.97 27.89 2.40
N ASP A 140 16.19 27.20 1.27
CA ASP A 140 15.35 27.34 0.07
C ASP A 140 14.08 26.47 0.15
N LEU A 141 14.19 25.31 0.79
CA LEU A 141 13.04 24.49 1.18
C LEU A 141 12.13 25.23 2.18
N GLU A 142 12.69 25.90 3.19
CA GLU A 142 11.92 26.73 4.13
C GLU A 142 11.18 27.88 3.44
N LYS A 143 11.85 28.62 2.54
CA LYS A 143 11.22 29.67 1.73
C LYS A 143 10.08 29.10 0.87
N SER A 144 10.27 27.91 0.31
CA SER A 144 9.25 27.25 -0.52
C SER A 144 7.98 26.91 0.27
N LEU A 145 8.07 26.52 1.54
CA LEU A 145 6.88 26.32 2.40
C LEU A 145 6.14 27.62 2.75
N GLN A 146 6.84 28.77 2.73
CA GLN A 146 6.24 30.09 2.97
C GLN A 146 5.66 30.73 1.69
N ASN A 147 6.04 30.23 0.50
CA ASN A 147 5.60 30.75 -0.78
C ASN A 147 4.18 30.25 -1.14
N PRO A 148 3.16 31.13 -1.28
CA PRO A 148 1.80 30.73 -1.60
C PRO A 148 1.62 30.15 -3.01
N LYS A 149 2.65 30.23 -3.88
CA LYS A 149 2.65 29.56 -5.20
C LYS A 149 3.08 28.09 -5.15
N THR A 150 3.68 27.63 -4.05
CA THR A 150 4.15 26.25 -3.95
C THR A 150 2.97 25.28 -3.94
N PRO A 151 2.93 24.27 -4.84
CA PRO A 151 1.86 23.28 -4.86
C PRO A 151 1.70 22.59 -3.50
N ALA A 152 0.47 22.58 -2.96
CA ALA A 152 0.17 21.98 -1.66
C ALA A 152 0.49 20.47 -1.58
N SER A 153 0.59 19.79 -2.72
CA SER A 153 1.05 18.39 -2.83
C SER A 153 2.52 18.19 -2.49
N LEU A 154 3.34 19.24 -2.51
CA LEU A 154 4.78 19.18 -2.18
C LEU A 154 5.07 19.42 -0.70
N SER A 155 4.15 20.03 0.07
CA SER A 155 4.38 20.41 1.46
C SER A 155 4.91 19.25 2.30
N GLY A 156 4.33 18.06 2.19
CA GLY A 156 4.80 16.86 2.90
C GLY A 156 6.24 16.49 2.54
N SER A 157 6.60 16.44 1.26
CA SER A 157 7.97 16.14 0.84
C SER A 157 8.99 17.18 1.32
N ILE A 158 8.62 18.47 1.35
CA ILE A 158 9.50 19.53 1.87
C ILE A 158 9.66 19.39 3.38
N ILE A 159 8.57 19.12 4.11
CA ILE A 159 8.57 18.90 5.57
C ILE A 159 9.45 17.69 5.94
N THR A 160 9.31 16.55 5.24
CA THR A 160 10.18 15.38 5.43
C THR A 160 11.64 15.69 5.10
N ALA A 161 11.91 16.43 4.03
CA ALA A 161 13.28 16.80 3.68
C ALA A 161 13.94 17.69 4.74
N LEU A 162 13.23 18.70 5.24
CA LEU A 162 13.68 19.55 6.37
C LEU A 162 13.89 18.73 7.65
N ALA A 163 13.07 17.71 7.90
CA ALA A 163 13.25 16.84 9.06
C ALA A 163 14.57 16.05 9.00
N ASN A 164 14.91 15.51 7.82
CA ASN A 164 16.14 14.76 7.61
C ASN A 164 17.39 15.65 7.64
N LEU A 165 17.31 16.86 7.07
CA LEU A 165 18.39 17.87 7.12
C LEU A 165 18.66 18.34 8.56
N GLY A 166 17.61 18.37 9.39
CA GLY A 166 17.66 18.74 10.79
C GLY A 166 18.13 20.17 11.03
N GLY A 167 18.70 20.41 12.21
CA GLY A 167 19.10 21.75 12.64
C GLY A 167 17.97 22.53 13.31
N LYS A 168 18.35 23.64 13.96
CA LYS A 168 17.45 24.42 14.83
C LYS A 168 16.33 25.09 14.04
N ASP A 169 16.67 25.66 12.89
CA ASP A 169 15.74 26.47 12.09
C ASP A 169 14.69 25.57 11.42
N ALA A 170 15.12 24.44 10.83
CA ALA A 170 14.21 23.43 10.30
C ALA A 170 13.24 22.88 11.36
N ARG A 171 13.74 22.55 12.57
CA ARG A 171 12.88 22.15 13.70
C ARG A 171 11.88 23.25 14.06
N GLN A 172 12.31 24.52 14.11
CA GLN A 172 11.43 25.65 14.44
C GLN A 172 10.38 25.89 13.33
N THR A 173 10.75 25.74 12.06
CA THR A 173 9.85 25.76 10.91
C THR A 173 8.81 24.64 11.03
N ILE A 174 9.21 23.39 11.25
CA ILE A 174 8.29 22.24 11.41
C ILE A 174 7.34 22.43 12.61
N VAL A 175 7.83 22.88 13.76
CA VAL A 175 7.00 23.20 14.93
C VAL A 175 5.96 24.29 14.62
N SER A 176 6.29 25.29 13.79
CA SER A 176 5.31 26.32 13.41
C SER A 176 4.15 25.75 12.56
N LEU A 177 4.43 24.71 11.76
CA LEU A 177 3.48 24.08 10.85
C LEU A 177 2.49 23.14 11.55
N THR A 178 2.76 22.67 12.77
CA THR A 178 1.79 21.89 13.56
C THR A 178 0.64 22.73 14.12
N THR A 179 0.80 24.07 14.13
CA THR A 179 -0.18 25.01 14.70
C THR A 179 -1.46 25.12 13.88
N SER A 180 -2.56 25.50 14.54
CA SER A 180 -3.89 25.67 13.93
C SER A 180 -4.01 26.79 12.88
N LYS A 181 -2.90 27.50 12.58
CA LYS A 181 -2.81 28.43 11.44
C LYS A 181 -2.76 27.72 10.09
N HIS A 182 -2.32 26.45 10.07
CA HIS A 182 -2.16 25.66 8.85
C HIS A 182 -3.29 24.65 8.67
N SER A 183 -3.47 24.17 7.44
CA SER A 183 -4.47 23.14 7.13
C SER A 183 -4.16 21.84 7.87
N LYS A 184 -5.18 21.04 8.18
CA LYS A 184 -5.01 19.75 8.89
C LYS A 184 -4.03 18.80 8.16
N ALA A 185 -4.00 18.81 6.83
CA ALA A 185 -3.06 18.01 6.05
C ALA A 185 -1.59 18.43 6.25
N VAL A 186 -1.30 19.74 6.30
CA VAL A 186 0.05 20.24 6.60
C VAL A 186 0.43 19.96 8.04
N ARG A 187 -0.51 20.11 8.98
CA ARG A 187 -0.29 19.84 10.40
C ARG A 187 0.04 18.38 10.68
N SER A 188 -0.65 17.43 10.08
CA SER A 188 -0.37 15.99 10.28
C SER A 188 1.01 15.61 9.70
N GLN A 189 1.36 16.11 8.51
CA GLN A 189 2.70 15.94 7.94
C GLN A 189 3.81 16.55 8.83
N ALA A 190 3.55 17.72 9.42
CA ALA A 190 4.47 18.35 10.35
C ALA A 190 4.61 17.56 11.67
N ILE A 191 3.53 16.96 12.18
CA ILE A 191 3.56 16.07 13.36
C ILE A 191 4.37 14.80 13.07
N GLU A 192 4.14 14.17 11.92
CA GLU A 192 4.85 12.98 11.44
C GLU A 192 6.37 13.20 11.35
N ALA A 193 6.78 14.33 10.76
CA ALA A 193 8.17 14.77 10.73
C ALA A 193 8.72 15.11 12.13
N LEU A 194 7.98 15.87 12.94
CA LEU A 194 8.42 16.30 14.26
C LEU A 194 8.63 15.11 15.20
N ALA A 195 7.86 14.03 15.07
CA ALA A 195 8.04 12.82 15.89
C ALA A 195 9.44 12.18 15.74
N GLY A 196 10.12 12.40 14.61
CA GLY A 196 11.51 11.98 14.40
C GLY A 196 12.59 12.92 14.96
N ILE A 197 12.21 14.13 15.38
CA ILE A 197 13.15 15.18 15.82
C ILE A 197 12.95 15.51 17.30
N ASP A 198 11.70 15.60 17.73
CA ASP A 198 11.26 15.96 19.08
C ASP A 198 9.91 15.29 19.37
N LEU A 199 10.00 14.08 19.92
CA LEU A 199 8.85 13.22 20.19
C LEU A 199 7.85 13.84 21.19
N ALA A 200 8.33 14.68 22.11
CA ALA A 200 7.48 15.36 23.10
C ALA A 200 6.67 16.49 22.46
N LEU A 201 7.30 17.40 21.72
CA LEU A 201 6.58 18.45 20.99
C LEU A 201 5.66 17.88 19.89
N ALA A 202 6.04 16.75 19.30
CA ALA A 202 5.15 16.02 18.40
C ALA A 202 3.91 15.49 19.14
N ALA A 203 4.07 14.86 20.30
CA ALA A 203 2.97 14.31 21.10
C ALA A 203 1.98 15.40 21.53
N ASP A 204 2.47 16.53 22.04
CA ASP A 204 1.63 17.69 22.38
C ASP A 204 0.86 18.23 21.15
N SER A 205 1.55 18.30 20.01
CA SER A 205 0.94 18.73 18.73
C SER A 205 -0.12 17.74 18.23
N ALA A 206 0.12 16.44 18.41
CA ALA A 206 -0.79 15.35 18.03
C ALA A 206 -2.03 15.32 18.92
N ALA A 207 -1.87 15.41 20.25
CA ALA A 207 -2.97 15.50 21.20
C ALA A 207 -3.86 16.72 20.91
N LYS A 208 -3.26 17.88 20.62
CA LYS A 208 -3.99 19.08 20.20
C LYS A 208 -4.66 18.94 18.82
N PHE A 209 -4.05 18.23 17.88
CA PHE A 209 -4.70 17.92 16.61
C PHE A 209 -5.95 17.06 16.83
N LEU A 210 -5.85 16.04 17.69
CA LEU A 210 -6.93 15.09 17.98
C LEU A 210 -8.11 15.75 18.72
N SER A 211 -7.88 16.71 19.62
CA SER A 211 -8.99 17.46 20.24
C SER A 211 -9.76 18.34 19.24
N GLU A 212 -9.05 18.90 18.25
CA GLU A 212 -9.60 19.69 17.13
C GLU A 212 -10.12 18.85 15.94
N ALA A 213 -9.92 17.53 15.96
CA ALA A 213 -10.33 16.63 14.90
C ALA A 213 -11.84 16.34 14.87
N THR A 214 -12.26 15.71 13.79
CA THR A 214 -13.61 15.27 13.45
C THR A 214 -13.54 13.86 12.83
N PRO A 215 -14.64 13.08 12.80
CA PRO A 215 -14.64 11.75 12.18
C PRO A 215 -14.36 11.71 10.65
N LYS A 216 -14.16 12.87 10.00
CA LYS A 216 -13.79 12.98 8.58
C LYS A 216 -12.29 13.18 8.36
N ASP A 217 -11.52 13.41 9.42
CA ASP A 217 -10.08 13.65 9.34
C ASP A 217 -9.32 12.32 9.32
N ASN A 218 -8.26 12.21 8.51
CA ASN A 218 -7.36 11.06 8.53
C ASN A 218 -6.41 11.17 9.73
N LEU A 219 -6.55 10.28 10.70
CA LEU A 219 -5.74 10.26 11.92
C LEU A 219 -4.45 9.42 11.79
N ASN A 220 -4.26 8.68 10.68
CA ASN A 220 -3.13 7.77 10.52
C ASN A 220 -1.79 8.49 10.63
N ASN A 221 -1.60 9.58 9.88
CA ASN A 221 -0.40 10.43 9.92
C ASN A 221 -0.19 11.19 11.25
N VAL A 222 -1.10 11.05 12.22
CA VAL A 222 -0.99 11.66 13.55
C VAL A 222 -0.74 10.62 14.63
N ILE A 223 -1.15 9.35 14.43
CA ILE A 223 -1.01 8.27 15.41
C ILE A 223 0.13 7.32 15.04
N GLN A 224 0.22 6.90 13.78
CA GLN A 224 1.25 5.97 13.30
C GLN A 224 2.69 6.40 13.65
N PRO A 225 3.09 7.70 13.54
CA PRO A 225 4.46 8.13 13.86
C PRO A 225 4.89 7.87 15.31
N PHE A 226 3.94 7.65 16.22
CA PHE A 226 4.19 7.28 17.62
C PHE A 226 4.25 5.77 17.79
N LEU A 227 3.44 5.01 17.07
CA LEU A 227 3.51 3.54 17.07
C LEU A 227 4.82 3.05 16.45
N ASP A 228 5.35 3.76 15.46
CA ASP A 228 6.61 3.45 14.79
C ASP A 228 7.85 3.71 15.65
N ARG A 229 7.75 4.25 16.89
CA ARG A 229 8.90 4.73 17.68
C ARG A 229 8.94 4.17 19.08
N LYS A 230 10.14 3.85 19.57
CA LYS A 230 10.38 3.12 20.83
C LYS A 230 9.58 3.64 22.03
N SER A 231 9.55 4.95 22.24
CA SER A 231 8.87 5.64 23.36
C SER A 231 7.67 6.49 22.93
N GLY A 232 7.18 6.27 21.70
CA GLY A 232 6.10 7.06 21.12
C GLY A 232 4.73 6.82 21.77
N PRO A 233 4.34 5.58 22.12
CA PRO A 233 3.08 5.33 22.78
C PRO A 233 2.95 6.02 24.14
N GLU A 234 4.00 6.02 24.94
CA GLU A 234 4.05 6.70 26.25
C GLU A 234 3.99 8.22 26.10
N ALA A 235 4.70 8.77 25.12
CA ALA A 235 4.68 10.20 24.82
C ALA A 235 3.28 10.66 24.39
N LEU A 236 2.67 10.00 23.39
CA LEU A 236 1.33 10.34 22.90
C LEU A 236 0.27 10.10 23.98
N GLY A 237 0.34 9.00 24.71
CA GLY A 237 -0.56 8.69 25.83
C GLY A 237 -0.57 9.75 26.92
N SER A 238 0.62 10.23 27.30
CA SER A 238 0.79 11.30 28.30
C SER A 238 0.22 12.64 27.81
N ALA A 239 0.42 12.99 26.53
CA ALA A 239 -0.16 14.20 25.94
C ALA A 239 -1.69 14.10 25.80
N LEU A 240 -2.21 12.92 25.42
CA LEU A 240 -3.66 12.64 25.32
C LEU A 240 -4.38 12.80 26.67
N ALA A 241 -3.74 12.39 27.77
CA ALA A 241 -4.30 12.57 29.12
C ALA A 241 -4.48 14.06 29.52
N SER A 242 -3.83 14.99 28.81
CA SER A 242 -3.85 16.43 29.09
C SER A 242 -4.84 17.22 28.22
N VAL A 243 -5.62 16.56 27.35
CA VAL A 243 -6.58 17.20 26.44
C VAL A 243 -7.94 16.51 26.44
N GLU A 244 -9.02 17.26 26.15
CA GLU A 244 -10.34 16.68 25.93
C GLU A 244 -10.47 16.19 24.48
N ILE A 245 -10.69 14.89 24.29
CA ILE A 245 -10.96 14.27 22.98
C ILE A 245 -12.45 13.94 22.88
N LYS A 246 -13.09 14.31 21.77
CA LYS A 246 -14.50 14.00 21.52
C LYS A 246 -14.70 12.47 21.39
N PRO A 247 -15.76 11.87 21.95
CA PRO A 247 -15.92 10.41 21.97
C PRO A 247 -15.80 9.72 20.60
N ASP A 248 -16.37 10.28 19.53
CA ASP A 248 -16.29 9.68 18.19
C ASP A 248 -14.89 9.79 17.56
N VAL A 249 -14.15 10.84 17.91
CA VAL A 249 -12.74 10.97 17.50
C VAL A 249 -11.86 10.01 18.28
N ALA A 250 -12.14 9.80 19.57
CA ALA A 250 -11.43 8.83 20.39
C ALA A 250 -11.66 7.39 19.87
N LYS A 251 -12.91 7.03 19.51
CA LYS A 251 -13.23 5.76 18.83
C LYS A 251 -12.50 5.61 17.50
N LEU A 252 -12.43 6.68 16.69
CA LEU A 252 -11.68 6.66 15.43
C LEU A 252 -10.18 6.49 15.66
N ALA A 253 -9.61 7.17 16.66
CA ALA A 253 -8.19 7.07 17.00
C ALA A 253 -7.80 5.68 17.50
N ILE A 254 -8.62 5.06 18.36
CA ILE A 254 -8.47 3.64 18.75
C ILE A 254 -8.50 2.77 17.49
N ARG A 255 -9.50 2.93 16.62
CA ARG A 255 -9.60 2.14 15.38
C ARG A 255 -8.36 2.31 14.50
N THR A 256 -7.87 3.54 14.30
CA THR A 256 -6.63 3.82 13.54
C THR A 256 -5.45 3.06 14.13
N MET A 257 -5.25 3.09 15.44
CA MET A 257 -4.20 2.30 16.11
C MET A 257 -4.39 0.79 15.85
N LEU A 258 -5.59 0.25 16.09
CA LEU A 258 -5.87 -1.17 15.86
C LEU A 258 -5.62 -1.58 14.40
N THR A 259 -5.95 -0.74 13.42
CA THR A 259 -5.72 -1.04 11.98
C THR A 259 -4.25 -1.09 11.55
N SER A 260 -3.33 -0.64 12.40
CA SER A 260 -1.88 -0.82 12.22
C SER A 260 -1.36 -2.20 12.68
N GLY A 261 -2.21 -3.01 13.33
CA GLY A 261 -1.81 -4.26 13.98
C GLY A 261 -1.27 -4.10 15.40
N ARG A 262 -1.44 -2.92 16.01
CA ARG A 262 -0.91 -2.56 17.33
C ARG A 262 -2.05 -2.26 18.31
N ASN A 263 -1.83 -2.56 19.58
CA ASN A 263 -2.72 -2.17 20.67
C ASN A 263 -1.87 -1.77 21.89
N GLU A 264 -1.57 -0.48 22.01
CA GLU A 264 -0.70 0.05 23.06
C GLU A 264 -1.54 0.64 24.19
N ALA A 265 -1.46 0.06 25.40
CA ALA A 265 -2.22 0.48 26.58
C ALA A 265 -2.12 2.00 26.85
N ALA A 266 -0.90 2.54 26.72
CA ALA A 266 -0.61 3.96 26.90
C ALA A 266 -1.46 4.88 25.99
N ILE A 267 -1.83 4.43 24.78
CA ILE A 267 -2.71 5.16 23.86
C ILE A 267 -4.17 4.71 24.01
N SER A 268 -4.44 3.40 24.13
CA SER A 268 -5.82 2.87 24.17
C SER A 268 -6.59 3.35 25.39
N ASP A 269 -5.94 3.48 26.54
CA ASP A 269 -6.60 3.72 27.81
C ASP A 269 -7.15 5.17 27.94
N PRO A 270 -6.35 6.23 27.70
CA PRO A 270 -6.89 7.59 27.68
C PRO A 270 -7.95 7.79 26.59
N LEU A 271 -7.79 7.16 25.41
CA LEU A 271 -8.79 7.23 24.35
C LEU A 271 -10.07 6.47 24.70
N SER A 272 -9.99 5.28 25.30
CA SER A 272 -11.17 4.48 25.67
C SER A 272 -11.98 5.18 26.75
N LYS A 273 -11.30 5.79 27.72
CA LYS A 273 -11.91 6.68 28.72
C LYS A 273 -12.64 7.86 28.06
N ALA A 274 -12.04 8.51 27.07
CA ALA A 274 -12.68 9.60 26.31
C ALA A 274 -13.83 9.09 25.40
N ALA A 275 -13.76 7.85 24.92
CA ALA A 275 -14.77 7.20 24.09
C ALA A 275 -15.98 6.66 24.89
N GLY A 276 -15.86 6.56 26.22
CA GLY A 276 -16.83 5.89 27.08
C GLY A 276 -16.83 4.36 26.92
N LEU A 277 -15.69 3.77 26.55
CA LEU A 277 -15.51 2.34 26.35
C LEU A 277 -14.79 1.72 27.55
N ASP A 278 -15.21 0.51 27.95
CA ASP A 278 -14.48 -0.27 28.94
C ASP A 278 -13.15 -0.77 28.36
N THR A 279 -12.05 -0.57 29.09
CA THR A 279 -10.70 -0.98 28.70
C THR A 279 -10.44 -2.44 29.05
N ASN A 280 -10.94 -2.90 30.19
CA ASN A 280 -10.46 -4.13 30.84
C ASN A 280 -11.46 -5.27 30.62
N MET A 281 -11.25 -6.01 29.53
CA MET A 281 -11.88 -7.32 29.40
C MET A 281 -10.99 -8.35 30.10
N GLU A 282 -11.33 -8.68 31.35
CA GLU A 282 -10.75 -9.83 32.03
C GLU A 282 -11.00 -11.11 31.23
N PRO A 283 -10.07 -12.09 31.27
CA PRO A 283 -10.28 -13.40 30.68
C PRO A 283 -11.56 -14.05 31.21
N LEU A 284 -12.47 -14.39 30.31
CA LEU A 284 -13.67 -15.15 30.65
C LEU A 284 -13.27 -16.51 31.24
N THR A 285 -13.97 -16.93 32.29
CA THR A 285 -13.85 -18.29 32.84
C THR A 285 -14.30 -19.33 31.82
N LYS A 286 -13.97 -20.61 32.07
CA LYS A 286 -14.40 -21.71 31.19
C LYS A 286 -15.94 -21.84 31.17
N GLU A 287 -16.56 -21.56 32.30
CA GLU A 287 -18.00 -21.57 32.51
C GLU A 287 -18.68 -20.44 31.73
N GLU A 288 -18.13 -19.22 31.76
CA GLU A 288 -18.62 -18.08 30.96
C GLU A 288 -18.41 -18.30 29.46
N LEU A 289 -17.27 -18.85 29.03
CA LEU A 289 -17.03 -19.22 27.63
C LEU A 289 -17.99 -20.32 27.15
N ALA A 290 -18.31 -21.30 27.99
CA ALA A 290 -19.28 -22.34 27.68
C ALA A 290 -20.72 -21.77 27.55
N GLN A 291 -21.11 -20.84 28.43
CA GLN A 291 -22.37 -20.12 28.32
C GLN A 291 -22.42 -19.28 27.04
N LEU A 292 -21.37 -18.50 26.76
CA LEU A 292 -21.26 -17.69 25.54
C LEU A 292 -21.36 -18.56 24.28
N ALA A 293 -20.71 -19.73 24.27
CA ALA A 293 -20.80 -20.69 23.18
C ALA A 293 -22.21 -21.30 23.01
N GLN A 294 -22.99 -21.41 24.09
CA GLN A 294 -24.41 -21.78 24.04
C GLN A 294 -25.27 -20.63 23.48
N GLU A 295 -25.02 -19.39 23.91
CA GLU A 295 -25.71 -18.20 23.38
C GLU A 295 -25.49 -18.01 21.88
N VAL A 296 -24.26 -18.21 21.39
CA VAL A 296 -23.91 -18.20 19.96
C VAL A 296 -24.72 -19.23 19.17
N GLN A 297 -24.89 -20.45 19.71
CA GLN A 297 -25.67 -21.51 19.06
C GLN A 297 -27.17 -21.23 19.02
N GLN A 298 -27.70 -20.58 20.05
CA GLN A 298 -29.15 -20.34 20.21
C GLN A 298 -29.63 -19.06 19.54
N HIS A 299 -28.82 -18.00 19.55
CA HIS A 299 -29.24 -16.64 19.17
C HIS A 299 -28.41 -16.03 18.02
N GLY A 300 -27.25 -16.60 17.71
CA GLY A 300 -26.41 -16.12 16.61
C GLY A 300 -26.96 -16.49 15.23
N ASP A 301 -26.71 -15.64 14.25
CA ASP A 301 -27.10 -15.81 12.84
C ASP A 301 -25.88 -15.67 11.92
N SER A 302 -25.57 -16.72 11.18
CA SER A 302 -24.41 -16.77 10.27
C SER A 302 -24.48 -15.76 9.12
N ALA A 303 -25.68 -15.40 8.64
CA ALA A 303 -25.82 -14.47 7.52
C ALA A 303 -25.60 -13.02 7.98
N ARG A 304 -26.10 -12.67 9.18
CA ARG A 304 -25.76 -11.39 9.83
C ARG A 304 -24.27 -11.35 10.19
N GLY A 305 -23.72 -12.46 10.69
CA GLY A 305 -22.31 -12.60 11.03
C GLY A 305 -21.37 -12.40 9.82
N GLU A 306 -21.75 -12.91 8.65
CA GLU A 306 -21.02 -12.67 7.40
C GLU A 306 -20.98 -11.17 7.05
N LEU A 307 -22.12 -10.47 7.13
CA LEU A 307 -22.17 -9.03 6.90
C LEU A 307 -21.35 -8.23 7.92
N ILE A 308 -21.23 -8.72 9.16
CA ILE A 308 -20.40 -8.11 10.21
C ILE A 308 -18.91 -8.32 9.91
N PHE A 309 -18.48 -9.55 9.56
CA PHE A 309 -17.10 -9.87 9.16
C PHE A 309 -16.63 -9.04 7.95
N ARG A 310 -17.55 -8.61 7.09
CA ARG A 310 -17.30 -7.77 5.91
C ARG A 310 -17.14 -6.27 6.19
N ARG A 311 -17.45 -5.80 7.39
CA ARG A 311 -17.38 -4.36 7.73
C ARG A 311 -15.95 -3.83 7.64
N GLU A 312 -15.78 -2.74 6.89
CA GLU A 312 -14.49 -2.06 6.74
C GLU A 312 -13.94 -1.56 8.09
N GLU A 313 -14.81 -1.32 9.08
CA GLU A 313 -14.43 -0.93 10.44
C GLU A 313 -13.75 -2.04 11.24
N LEU A 314 -14.02 -3.31 10.93
CA LEU A 314 -13.44 -4.48 11.63
C LEU A 314 -12.22 -5.06 10.93
N ASN A 315 -12.03 -4.77 9.64
CA ASN A 315 -10.87 -5.19 8.84
C ASN A 315 -10.62 -6.71 8.79
N CYS A 316 -11.61 -7.57 9.10
CA CYS A 316 -11.38 -9.02 9.13
C CYS A 316 -10.90 -9.56 7.77
N TYR A 317 -11.54 -9.16 6.66
CA TYR A 317 -11.10 -9.47 5.28
C TYR A 317 -9.79 -8.81 4.83
N LYS A 318 -9.26 -7.81 5.56
CA LYS A 318 -7.94 -7.22 5.28
C LYS A 318 -6.82 -8.16 5.73
N CYS A 319 -7.04 -8.91 6.81
CA CYS A 319 -6.06 -9.84 7.36
C CYS A 319 -6.31 -11.29 6.96
N HIS A 320 -7.56 -11.74 7.02
CA HIS A 320 -7.98 -13.12 6.76
C HIS A 320 -8.56 -13.30 5.36
N SER A 321 -8.48 -14.53 4.87
CA SER A 321 -9.12 -14.96 3.63
C SER A 321 -10.27 -15.96 3.89
N ILE A 322 -11.23 -15.99 2.96
CA ILE A 322 -12.28 -16.99 2.85
C ILE A 322 -12.37 -17.35 1.35
N GLY A 323 -12.27 -18.63 1.00
CA GLY A 323 -12.12 -19.07 -0.40
C GLY A 323 -10.89 -18.47 -1.06
N LYS A 324 -9.74 -18.46 -0.34
CA LYS A 324 -8.51 -17.72 -0.70
C LYS A 324 -8.68 -16.20 -0.91
N SER A 325 -9.85 -15.63 -0.63
CA SER A 325 -10.18 -14.24 -0.94
C SER A 325 -10.20 -13.38 0.31
N GLY A 326 -9.32 -12.39 0.35
CA GLY A 326 -9.05 -11.55 1.51
C GLY A 326 -7.56 -11.32 1.70
N GLY A 327 -7.13 -11.13 2.94
CA GLY A 327 -5.74 -10.98 3.33
C GLY A 327 -4.97 -12.29 3.48
N ASN A 328 -3.65 -12.15 3.53
CA ASN A 328 -2.64 -13.20 3.77
C ASN A 328 -1.80 -12.94 5.05
N VAL A 329 -2.32 -12.10 5.95
CA VAL A 329 -1.68 -11.76 7.23
C VAL A 329 -2.15 -12.75 8.30
N GLY A 330 -3.45 -13.00 8.38
CA GLY A 330 -4.06 -14.03 9.21
C GLY A 330 -4.35 -15.32 8.43
N PRO A 331 -4.72 -16.40 9.12
CA PRO A 331 -5.09 -17.66 8.47
C PRO A 331 -6.33 -17.53 7.58
N ASP A 332 -6.37 -18.38 6.55
CA ASP A 332 -7.60 -18.70 5.81
C ASP A 332 -8.62 -19.31 6.77
N LEU A 333 -9.82 -18.72 6.83
CA LEU A 333 -10.89 -19.11 7.74
C LEU A 333 -11.93 -20.03 7.08
N SER A 334 -11.76 -20.40 5.80
CA SER A 334 -12.69 -21.24 5.01
C SER A 334 -13.16 -22.52 5.69
N ALA A 335 -12.33 -23.10 6.56
CA ALA A 335 -12.59 -24.34 7.29
C ALA A 335 -12.60 -24.16 8.82
N VAL A 336 -12.61 -22.92 9.32
CA VAL A 336 -12.31 -22.65 10.74
C VAL A 336 -13.33 -23.27 11.68
N GLY A 337 -14.63 -23.24 11.33
CA GLY A 337 -15.72 -23.86 12.11
C GLY A 337 -15.71 -25.39 12.12
N GLY A 338 -14.99 -26.03 11.19
CA GLY A 338 -14.69 -27.46 11.24
C GLY A 338 -13.47 -27.79 12.13
N SER A 339 -12.54 -26.84 12.29
CA SER A 339 -11.26 -27.05 13.00
C SER A 339 -11.23 -26.49 14.44
N SER A 340 -12.18 -25.64 14.82
CA SER A 340 -12.17 -24.88 16.07
C SER A 340 -13.56 -24.83 16.71
N PRO A 341 -13.68 -25.16 18.01
CA PRO A 341 -14.95 -25.07 18.72
C PRO A 341 -15.34 -23.61 19.00
N ILE A 342 -16.62 -23.39 19.31
CA ILE A 342 -17.24 -22.05 19.38
C ILE A 342 -16.65 -21.20 20.52
N ASP A 343 -16.35 -21.81 21.66
CA ASP A 343 -15.67 -21.20 22.80
C ASP A 343 -14.25 -20.71 22.42
N TYR A 344 -13.50 -21.52 21.67
CA TYR A 344 -12.18 -21.13 21.14
C TYR A 344 -12.30 -19.96 20.15
N LEU A 345 -13.29 -19.97 19.26
CA LEU A 345 -13.53 -18.88 18.29
C LEU A 345 -13.91 -17.58 18.99
N ALA A 346 -14.81 -17.64 19.98
CA ALA A 346 -15.19 -16.50 20.80
C ALA A 346 -13.97 -15.95 21.57
N ASN A 347 -13.21 -16.81 22.26
CA ASN A 347 -12.04 -16.39 23.02
C ASN A 347 -10.94 -15.79 22.11
N SER A 348 -10.73 -16.34 20.92
CA SER A 348 -9.78 -15.80 19.93
C SER A 348 -10.17 -14.40 19.42
N LEU A 349 -11.47 -14.09 19.34
CA LEU A 349 -11.97 -12.77 18.97
C LEU A 349 -11.84 -11.74 20.10
N LEU A 350 -12.04 -12.16 21.34
CA LEU A 350 -11.95 -11.28 22.51
C LEU A 350 -10.49 -11.03 22.93
N LEU A 351 -9.67 -12.08 22.93
CA LEU A 351 -8.32 -12.11 23.53
C LEU A 351 -7.29 -12.76 22.56
N PRO A 352 -7.06 -12.15 21.37
CA PRO A 352 -6.30 -12.76 20.28
C PRO A 352 -4.83 -13.09 20.59
N SER A 353 -4.22 -12.48 21.62
CA SER A 353 -2.86 -12.82 22.06
C SER A 353 -2.77 -14.04 22.99
N GLN A 354 -3.87 -14.61 23.49
CA GLN A 354 -3.81 -15.75 24.42
C GLN A 354 -3.34 -17.06 23.77
N ALA A 355 -3.61 -17.25 22.47
CA ALA A 355 -3.34 -18.49 21.76
C ALA A 355 -2.96 -18.21 20.30
N ILE A 356 -1.74 -17.72 20.09
CA ILE A 356 -1.18 -17.48 18.76
C ILE A 356 -0.60 -18.79 18.22
N LYS A 357 -1.05 -19.23 17.05
CA LYS A 357 -0.47 -20.39 16.35
C LYS A 357 0.95 -20.05 15.87
N GLU A 358 1.89 -20.99 15.97
CA GLU A 358 3.32 -20.80 15.63
C GLU A 358 3.56 -20.05 14.31
N ALA A 359 2.87 -20.41 13.22
CA ALA A 359 2.99 -19.78 11.90
C ALA A 359 2.50 -18.31 11.82
N TYR A 360 1.93 -17.77 12.90
CA TYR A 360 1.45 -16.39 13.03
C TYR A 360 2.04 -15.71 14.28
N LYS A 361 3.08 -16.30 14.90
CA LYS A 361 3.86 -15.62 15.94
C LYS A 361 4.48 -14.36 15.38
N THR A 362 4.42 -13.31 16.18
CA THR A 362 4.92 -11.99 15.82
C THR A 362 6.21 -11.70 16.56
N LEU A 363 7.07 -10.93 15.91
CA LEU A 363 8.26 -10.37 16.50
C LEU A 363 8.10 -8.85 16.52
N LEU A 364 8.41 -8.23 17.66
CA LEU A 364 8.61 -6.79 17.77
C LEU A 364 10.11 -6.54 17.81
N ILE A 365 10.63 -5.96 16.73
CA ILE A 365 12.01 -5.53 16.59
C ILE A 365 12.05 -4.01 16.84
N VAL A 366 13.05 -3.57 17.60
CA VAL A 366 13.50 -2.17 17.63
C VAL A 366 14.84 -2.10 16.92
N ASP A 367 14.96 -1.25 15.89
CA ASP A 367 16.23 -1.03 15.21
C ASP A 367 17.11 0.02 15.91
N ILE A 368 18.36 0.12 15.49
CA ILE A 368 19.33 1.12 15.98
C ILE A 368 18.93 2.58 15.69
N ASP A 369 18.02 2.81 14.75
CA ASP A 369 17.40 4.12 14.47
C ASP A 369 16.23 4.43 15.45
N GLY A 370 15.91 3.50 16.36
CA GLY A 370 14.87 3.62 17.39
C GLY A 370 13.44 3.37 16.88
N LEU A 371 13.31 2.85 15.66
CA LEU A 371 12.03 2.52 15.04
C LEU A 371 11.57 1.13 15.45
N GLN A 372 10.27 0.98 15.69
CA GLN A 372 9.63 -0.29 15.98
C GLN A 372 9.05 -0.93 14.72
N HIS A 373 9.42 -2.18 14.46
CA HIS A 373 8.84 -3.03 13.43
C HIS A 373 8.08 -4.16 14.11
N THR A 374 6.87 -4.45 13.67
CA THR A 374 6.06 -5.54 14.24
C THR A 374 5.39 -6.31 13.12
N GLY A 375 5.63 -7.62 13.09
CA GLY A 375 5.11 -8.47 12.02
C GLY A 375 5.30 -9.95 12.31
N ILE A 376 4.72 -10.79 11.46
CA ILE A 376 4.93 -12.24 11.46
C ILE A 376 6.27 -12.54 10.79
N VAL A 377 7.08 -13.43 11.37
CA VAL A 377 8.34 -13.86 10.76
C VAL A 377 8.03 -14.73 9.54
N VAL A 378 8.46 -14.29 8.36
CA VAL A 378 8.30 -14.99 7.07
C VAL A 378 9.53 -15.83 6.74
N ASP A 379 10.71 -15.26 7.00
CA ASP A 379 12.03 -15.84 6.77
C ASP A 379 13.01 -15.26 7.80
N GLN A 380 13.99 -16.05 8.22
CA GLN A 380 15.04 -15.62 9.15
C GLN A 380 16.28 -16.50 8.95
N ASP A 381 17.44 -15.85 8.81
CA ASP A 381 18.75 -16.48 8.88
C ASP A 381 19.72 -15.62 9.71
N ASP A 382 20.99 -15.99 9.75
CA ASP A 382 22.02 -15.34 10.57
C ASP A 382 22.28 -13.87 10.14
N ASP A 383 21.92 -13.48 8.91
CA ASP A 383 22.17 -12.14 8.36
C ASP A 383 20.93 -11.23 8.41
N ARG A 384 19.70 -11.79 8.27
CA ARG A 384 18.46 -11.00 8.18
C ARG A 384 17.23 -11.66 8.80
N ILE A 385 16.26 -10.81 9.15
CA ILE A 385 14.87 -11.19 9.47
C ILE A 385 13.93 -10.55 8.44
N ILE A 386 12.96 -11.30 7.93
CA ILE A 386 11.87 -10.78 7.08
C ILE A 386 10.56 -10.84 7.86
N LEU A 387 10.00 -9.67 8.18
CA LEU A 387 8.70 -9.52 8.84
C LEU A 387 7.61 -9.15 7.84
N ARG A 388 6.42 -9.77 7.94
CA ARG A 388 5.19 -9.31 7.30
C ARG A 388 4.34 -8.53 8.29
N ASP A 389 4.11 -7.25 8.01
CA ASP A 389 3.30 -6.37 8.85
C ASP A 389 1.78 -6.61 8.70
N ALA A 390 0.98 -5.91 9.52
CA ALA A 390 -0.50 -5.99 9.46
C ALA A 390 -1.13 -5.27 8.25
N GLN A 391 -0.31 -4.79 7.31
CA GLN A 391 -0.74 -4.33 5.98
C GLN A 391 -0.39 -5.36 4.89
N GLY A 392 0.23 -6.49 5.27
CA GLY A 392 0.66 -7.54 4.34
C GLY A 392 1.97 -7.23 3.63
N LYS A 393 2.66 -6.14 4.01
CA LYS A 393 3.94 -5.76 3.41
C LYS A 393 5.08 -6.47 4.13
N GLU A 394 6.02 -6.95 3.35
CA GLU A 394 7.24 -7.57 3.86
C GLU A 394 8.36 -6.52 4.01
N LYS A 395 9.09 -6.60 5.13
CA LYS A 395 10.24 -5.77 5.43
C LYS A 395 11.39 -6.68 5.88
N THR A 396 12.50 -6.61 5.16
CA THR A 396 13.78 -7.17 5.58
C THR A 396 14.49 -6.20 6.52
N ILE A 397 15.04 -6.72 7.61
CA ILE A 397 15.86 -6.03 8.61
C ILE A 397 17.14 -6.84 8.77
N ALA A 398 18.31 -6.21 8.67
CA ALA A 398 19.59 -6.87 8.91
C ALA A 398 19.75 -7.12 10.42
N VAL A 399 20.35 -8.25 10.81
CA VAL A 399 20.54 -8.59 12.23
C VAL A 399 21.44 -7.55 12.93
N ASP A 400 22.44 -7.02 12.23
CA ASP A 400 23.32 -5.93 12.71
C ASP A 400 22.58 -4.60 12.99
N ASP A 401 21.41 -4.37 12.38
CA ASP A 401 20.59 -3.16 12.60
C ASP A 401 19.62 -3.30 13.79
N ILE A 402 19.56 -4.46 14.48
CA ILE A 402 18.63 -4.73 15.58
C ILE A 402 19.22 -4.24 16.92
N GLU A 403 18.55 -3.30 17.58
CA GLU A 403 18.87 -2.90 18.96
C GLU A 403 18.32 -3.93 19.96
N PHE A 404 17.10 -4.40 19.73
CA PHE A 404 16.39 -5.33 20.61
C PHE A 404 15.23 -6.01 19.89
N GLU A 405 14.97 -7.28 20.21
CA GLU A 405 13.78 -8.00 19.76
C GLU A 405 13.05 -8.70 20.93
N LYS A 406 11.74 -8.88 20.78
CA LYS A 406 10.90 -9.69 21.68
C LYS A 406 9.71 -10.30 20.93
N GLU A 407 9.12 -11.34 21.51
CA GLU A 407 7.79 -11.82 21.06
C GLU A 407 6.78 -10.65 21.12
N GLY A 408 6.02 -10.50 20.05
CA GLY A 408 4.98 -9.50 19.91
C GLY A 408 3.60 -10.00 20.38
N ASN A 409 2.64 -9.07 20.40
CA ASN A 409 1.22 -9.42 20.47
C ASN A 409 0.71 -9.90 19.11
N SER A 410 -0.44 -10.58 19.08
CA SER A 410 -1.09 -10.97 17.83
C SER A 410 -1.33 -9.75 16.92
N LEU A 411 -1.06 -9.88 15.61
CA LEU A 411 -1.45 -8.85 14.63
C LEU A 411 -2.98 -8.70 14.52
N MET A 412 -3.75 -9.69 14.99
CA MET A 412 -5.18 -9.55 15.18
C MET A 412 -5.42 -8.61 16.38
N PRO A 413 -5.95 -7.39 16.17
CA PRO A 413 -5.95 -6.38 17.22
C PRO A 413 -6.97 -6.72 18.33
N ALA A 414 -6.50 -6.73 19.58
CA ALA A 414 -7.37 -6.88 20.74
C ALA A 414 -8.37 -5.71 20.83
N GLY A 415 -9.63 -6.01 21.15
CA GLY A 415 -10.67 -4.99 21.32
C GLY A 415 -11.38 -4.53 20.03
N LEU A 416 -11.12 -5.13 18.86
CA LEU A 416 -11.97 -4.91 17.67
C LEU A 416 -13.47 -5.17 17.95
N THR A 417 -13.76 -6.17 18.79
CA THR A 417 -15.10 -6.55 19.23
C THR A 417 -15.81 -5.51 20.09
N LYS A 418 -15.09 -4.53 20.69
CA LYS A 418 -15.69 -3.46 21.52
C LYS A 418 -16.59 -2.50 20.74
N PHE A 419 -16.54 -2.54 19.41
CA PHE A 419 -17.42 -1.78 18.52
C PHE A 419 -18.67 -2.57 18.08
N LEU A 420 -18.85 -3.79 18.58
CA LEU A 420 -20.02 -4.64 18.32
C LEU A 420 -20.99 -4.61 19.51
N THR A 421 -22.28 -4.67 19.22
CA THR A 421 -23.27 -5.08 20.21
C THR A 421 -23.12 -6.58 20.53
N HIS A 422 -23.66 -7.03 21.68
CA HIS A 422 -23.63 -8.45 22.05
C HIS A 422 -24.18 -9.35 20.94
N GLN A 423 -25.32 -8.99 20.36
CA GLN A 423 -25.93 -9.76 19.27
C GLN A 423 -25.04 -9.82 18.02
N GLU A 424 -24.37 -8.72 17.65
CA GLU A 424 -23.43 -8.72 16.52
C GLU A 424 -22.21 -9.59 16.79
N PHE A 425 -21.73 -9.64 18.04
CA PHE A 425 -20.68 -10.58 18.43
C PHE A 425 -21.17 -12.04 18.32
N LEU A 426 -22.37 -12.36 18.83
CA LEU A 426 -22.95 -13.70 18.70
C LEU A 426 -23.11 -14.14 17.24
N ASP A 427 -23.60 -13.23 16.39
CA ASP A 427 -23.75 -13.44 14.94
C ASP A 427 -22.40 -13.71 14.27
N LEU A 428 -21.38 -12.89 14.57
CA LEU A 428 -20.02 -13.05 14.03
C LEU A 428 -19.39 -14.40 14.42
N VAL A 429 -19.46 -14.81 15.69
CA VAL A 429 -18.95 -16.12 16.12
C VAL A 429 -19.75 -17.25 15.46
N ARG A 430 -21.07 -17.09 15.31
CA ARG A 430 -21.92 -18.09 14.65
C ARG A 430 -21.52 -18.28 13.19
N TYR A 431 -21.22 -17.20 12.46
CA TYR A 431 -20.68 -17.28 11.10
C TYR A 431 -19.35 -18.04 11.05
N LEU A 432 -18.38 -17.68 11.89
CA LEU A 432 -17.08 -18.38 11.93
C LEU A 432 -17.23 -19.88 12.24
N SER A 433 -18.16 -20.25 13.12
CA SER A 433 -18.50 -21.64 13.44
C SER A 433 -19.20 -22.41 12.31
N ALA A 434 -19.81 -21.68 11.36
CA ALA A 434 -20.47 -22.24 10.18
C ALA A 434 -19.48 -22.56 9.05
N LEU A 435 -18.38 -21.79 8.95
CA LEU A 435 -17.38 -21.90 7.88
C LEU A 435 -16.79 -23.31 7.81
N GLY A 436 -16.93 -23.92 6.63
CA GLY A 436 -16.48 -25.29 6.36
C GLY A 436 -17.35 -26.41 6.97
N LYS A 437 -18.51 -26.08 7.56
CA LYS A 437 -19.38 -27.04 8.24
C LYS A 437 -20.83 -26.99 7.75
N ASP A 438 -21.42 -25.80 7.70
CA ASP A 438 -22.81 -25.61 7.29
C ASP A 438 -22.88 -25.47 5.75
N PRO A 439 -23.85 -26.09 5.03
CA PRO A 439 -23.83 -26.13 3.55
C PRO A 439 -23.80 -24.79 2.80
N GLY A 440 -24.26 -23.69 3.42
CA GLY A 440 -24.17 -22.33 2.85
C GLY A 440 -22.82 -21.64 3.06
N TYR A 441 -21.95 -22.23 3.90
CA TYR A 441 -20.69 -21.66 4.41
C TYR A 441 -19.48 -22.58 4.14
N THR A 442 -19.67 -23.68 3.41
CA THR A 442 -18.59 -24.49 2.83
C THR A 442 -18.17 -23.89 1.50
N MET A 443 -16.85 -23.79 1.26
CA MET A 443 -16.34 -23.36 -0.04
C MET A 443 -16.77 -24.33 -1.14
N SER A 444 -17.10 -23.79 -2.31
CA SER A 444 -17.57 -24.61 -3.43
C SER A 444 -16.44 -25.48 -3.98
N ALA A 445 -16.77 -26.73 -4.33
CA ALA A 445 -15.87 -27.58 -5.12
C ALA A 445 -15.76 -27.12 -6.58
N ASP A 446 -16.73 -26.31 -7.05
CA ASP A 446 -16.65 -25.61 -8.32
C ASP A 446 -15.62 -24.46 -8.24
N PRO A 447 -14.77 -24.25 -9.27
CA PRO A 447 -13.78 -23.17 -9.36
C PRO A 447 -14.44 -21.79 -9.46
N THR A 448 -14.92 -21.32 -8.31
CA THR A 448 -15.74 -20.13 -8.14
C THR A 448 -14.87 -18.89 -7.95
N VAL A 449 -15.28 -17.77 -8.54
CA VAL A 449 -14.61 -16.48 -8.40
C VAL A 449 -14.99 -15.82 -7.06
N TYR A 450 -14.13 -16.00 -6.06
CA TYR A 450 -14.30 -15.40 -4.73
C TYR A 450 -13.66 -14.00 -4.59
N ARG A 451 -12.61 -13.69 -5.37
CA ARG A 451 -11.93 -12.38 -5.35
C ARG A 451 -12.30 -11.56 -6.58
N TRP A 452 -12.90 -10.41 -6.34
CA TRP A 452 -13.20 -9.41 -7.36
C TRP A 452 -12.55 -8.08 -7.00
N ARG A 453 -12.51 -7.18 -7.97
CA ARG A 453 -12.23 -5.76 -7.77
C ARG A 453 -13.34 -4.94 -8.43
N VAL A 454 -13.65 -3.79 -7.87
CA VAL A 454 -14.61 -2.82 -8.42
C VAL A 454 -13.90 -1.49 -8.70
N TYR A 455 -14.13 -0.93 -9.89
CA TYR A 455 -13.46 0.31 -10.30
C TYR A 455 -14.17 1.54 -9.72
N GLN A 456 -13.41 2.40 -9.04
CA GLN A 456 -13.92 3.62 -8.43
C GLN A 456 -14.04 4.79 -9.41
N ASN A 457 -15.21 5.44 -9.40
CA ASN A 457 -15.48 6.69 -10.14
C ASN A 457 -15.10 6.61 -11.64
N PRO A 458 -15.65 5.66 -12.42
CA PRO A 458 -15.34 5.53 -13.84
C PRO A 458 -15.63 6.84 -14.61
N PRO A 459 -14.67 7.36 -15.39
CA PRO A 459 -14.85 8.55 -16.23
C PRO A 459 -15.98 8.41 -17.24
N GLY A 460 -16.68 9.52 -17.51
CA GLY A 460 -17.88 9.56 -18.35
C GLY A 460 -17.74 8.93 -19.74
N LYS A 461 -16.53 8.92 -20.32
CA LYS A 461 -16.25 8.34 -21.64
C LYS A 461 -16.48 6.82 -21.71
N VAL A 462 -16.14 6.06 -20.65
CA VAL A 462 -16.33 4.59 -20.64
C VAL A 462 -17.70 4.18 -20.08
N THR A 463 -18.40 5.09 -19.40
CA THR A 463 -19.76 4.86 -18.90
C THR A 463 -20.85 5.21 -19.90
N GLY A 464 -20.52 5.83 -21.04
CA GLY A 464 -21.48 6.19 -22.09
C GLY A 464 -22.05 4.96 -22.82
N GLU A 465 -22.98 5.20 -23.75
CA GLU A 465 -23.56 4.16 -24.61
C GLU A 465 -22.66 3.78 -25.79
N LEU A 466 -21.84 4.73 -26.27
CA LEU A 466 -20.94 4.60 -27.42
C LEU A 466 -19.48 4.74 -26.97
N PHE A 467 -19.05 3.86 -26.06
CA PHE A 467 -17.63 3.73 -25.70
C PHE A 467 -16.93 2.79 -26.69
N ASP A 468 -15.69 3.11 -27.06
CA ASP A 468 -14.81 2.20 -27.80
C ASP A 468 -14.04 1.26 -26.85
N ASP A 469 -13.74 0.05 -27.32
CA ASP A 469 -13.09 -0.99 -26.52
C ASP A 469 -11.63 -0.60 -26.16
N ASP A 470 -10.95 0.17 -27.02
CA ASP A 470 -9.62 0.75 -26.73
C ASP A 470 -9.62 1.70 -25.53
N SER A 471 -10.64 2.56 -25.40
CA SER A 471 -10.80 3.46 -24.25
C SER A 471 -11.04 2.70 -22.93
N VAL A 472 -11.69 1.53 -22.99
CA VAL A 472 -11.85 0.63 -21.84
C VAL A 472 -10.52 -0.04 -21.48
N ARG A 473 -9.84 -0.62 -22.49
CA ARG A 473 -8.54 -1.29 -22.35
C ARG A 473 -7.47 -0.37 -21.73
N ASN A 474 -7.25 0.81 -22.34
CA ASN A 474 -6.26 1.78 -21.90
C ASN A 474 -6.53 2.28 -20.47
N MET A 475 -7.81 2.51 -20.12
CA MET A 475 -8.17 3.03 -18.81
C MET A 475 -7.95 2.02 -17.68
N LEU A 476 -8.46 0.80 -17.88
CA LEU A 476 -8.61 -0.17 -16.79
C LEU A 476 -7.33 -0.96 -16.51
N PHE A 477 -6.42 -1.04 -17.47
CA PHE A 477 -5.15 -1.75 -17.35
C PHE A 477 -3.92 -0.84 -17.21
N GLU A 478 -3.92 0.36 -17.80
CA GLU A 478 -2.71 1.22 -17.82
C GLU A 478 -2.82 2.47 -16.94
N TYR A 479 -4.00 3.08 -16.82
CA TYR A 479 -4.09 4.49 -16.41
C TYR A 479 -4.28 4.75 -14.91
N ALA A 480 -4.84 3.81 -14.14
CA ALA A 480 -5.13 4.02 -12.71
C ALA A 480 -5.38 2.71 -11.90
N PRO A 481 -4.35 1.85 -11.69
CA PRO A 481 -4.51 0.61 -10.93
C PRO A 481 -5.00 0.84 -9.48
N GLU A 482 -4.73 2.01 -8.89
CA GLU A 482 -5.15 2.39 -7.54
C GLU A 482 -6.66 2.70 -7.42
N LYS A 483 -7.40 2.73 -8.54
CA LYS A 483 -8.87 2.88 -8.55
C LYS A 483 -9.61 1.55 -8.41
N TRP A 484 -8.91 0.42 -8.52
CA TRP A 484 -9.50 -0.89 -8.28
C TRP A 484 -9.54 -1.20 -6.78
N GLN A 485 -10.73 -1.19 -6.19
CA GLN A 485 -10.92 -1.62 -4.80
C GLN A 485 -11.31 -3.10 -4.70
N PRO A 486 -10.86 -3.84 -3.67
CA PRO A 486 -11.33 -5.19 -3.42
C PRO A 486 -12.84 -5.27 -3.21
N LEU A 487 -13.44 -6.33 -3.75
CA LEU A 487 -14.81 -6.76 -3.53
C LEU A 487 -14.77 -8.29 -3.41
N TYR A 488 -15.23 -8.85 -2.31
CA TYR A 488 -15.17 -10.31 -2.10
C TYR A 488 -16.52 -10.95 -2.34
N ALA A 489 -16.57 -12.22 -2.73
CA ALA A 489 -17.81 -12.98 -2.65
C ALA A 489 -18.14 -13.31 -1.18
N PHE A 490 -19.40 -13.62 -0.90
CA PHE A 490 -19.83 -14.36 0.28
C PHE A 490 -19.29 -15.80 0.21
N ALA A 491 -19.38 -16.55 1.31
CA ALA A 491 -18.99 -17.97 1.37
C ALA A 491 -19.72 -18.84 0.31
N SER A 492 -20.95 -18.45 -0.05
CA SER A 492 -21.75 -19.04 -1.13
C SER A 492 -21.18 -18.85 -2.55
N GLY A 493 -20.21 -17.95 -2.72
CA GLY A 493 -19.58 -17.62 -4.00
C GLY A 493 -20.25 -16.49 -4.78
N ASN A 494 -21.24 -15.81 -4.20
CA ASN A 494 -21.91 -14.66 -4.80
C ASN A 494 -21.30 -13.33 -4.28
N ILE A 495 -21.06 -12.34 -5.14
CA ILE A 495 -20.84 -10.95 -4.72
C ILE A 495 -22.17 -10.22 -4.58
N SER A 496 -22.23 -9.26 -3.64
CA SER A 496 -23.35 -8.33 -3.51
C SER A 496 -23.23 -7.18 -4.51
N MET A 497 -24.24 -7.01 -5.37
CA MET A 497 -24.33 -5.86 -6.26
C MET A 497 -24.66 -4.57 -5.48
N GLN A 498 -25.16 -4.65 -4.25
CA GLN A 498 -25.28 -3.48 -3.38
C GLN A 498 -23.91 -3.00 -2.91
N GLU A 499 -23.05 -3.90 -2.42
CA GLU A 499 -21.69 -3.56 -1.98
C GLU A 499 -20.86 -2.98 -3.14
N ALA A 500 -21.00 -3.55 -4.34
CA ALA A 500 -20.39 -3.01 -5.56
C ALA A 500 -20.88 -1.58 -5.91
N ARG A 501 -22.17 -1.26 -5.65
CA ARG A 501 -22.74 0.09 -5.87
C ARG A 501 -22.21 1.10 -4.86
N GLU A 502 -22.01 0.70 -3.61
CA GLU A 502 -21.51 1.59 -2.54
C GLU A 502 -20.04 1.99 -2.78
N LYS A 503 -19.27 1.13 -3.45
CA LYS A 503 -17.85 1.36 -3.79
C LYS A 503 -17.61 2.11 -5.11
N THR A 504 -18.66 2.44 -5.90
CA THR A 504 -18.49 3.16 -7.18
C THR A 504 -19.53 4.27 -7.41
N LYS A 505 -19.39 5.03 -8.50
CA LYS A 505 -20.33 6.10 -8.88
C LYS A 505 -20.82 5.94 -10.31
N GLY A 506 -22.07 6.34 -10.53
CA GLY A 506 -22.72 6.28 -11.84
C GLY A 506 -23.59 5.04 -12.02
N ASN A 507 -24.14 4.88 -13.23
CA ASN A 507 -25.04 3.77 -13.55
C ASN A 507 -24.32 2.50 -14.04
N ILE A 508 -23.01 2.58 -14.25
CA ILE A 508 -22.17 1.49 -14.73
C ILE A 508 -21.24 1.02 -13.61
N ILE A 509 -21.14 -0.28 -13.41
CA ILE A 509 -20.20 -0.92 -12.48
C ILE A 509 -19.19 -1.69 -13.33
N PHE A 510 -17.90 -1.40 -13.15
CA PHE A 510 -16.84 -2.25 -13.69
C PHE A 510 -16.35 -3.19 -12.60
N LEU A 511 -16.41 -4.49 -12.88
CA LEU A 511 -15.92 -5.57 -12.02
C LEU A 511 -14.80 -6.30 -12.74
N MET A 512 -13.70 -6.59 -12.04
CA MET A 512 -12.60 -7.40 -12.57
C MET A 512 -12.33 -8.58 -11.66
N ALA A 513 -12.05 -9.73 -12.25
CA ALA A 513 -11.49 -10.90 -11.58
C ALA A 513 -10.22 -11.34 -12.31
N GLU A 514 -9.23 -11.80 -11.56
CA GLU A 514 -7.96 -12.32 -12.08
C GLU A 514 -7.95 -13.84 -11.89
N PHE A 515 -7.58 -14.56 -12.93
CA PHE A 515 -7.43 -16.01 -12.90
C PHE A 515 -6.17 -16.46 -13.64
N GLU A 516 -5.50 -17.46 -13.08
CA GLU A 516 -4.27 -18.03 -13.64
C GLU A 516 -4.56 -19.34 -14.37
N VAL A 517 -3.97 -19.51 -15.55
CA VAL A 517 -4.10 -20.68 -16.43
C VAL A 517 -2.72 -21.30 -16.58
N THR A 518 -2.58 -22.54 -16.11
CA THR A 518 -1.29 -23.24 -15.95
C THR A 518 -0.87 -24.07 -17.17
N VAL A 519 -1.77 -24.31 -18.12
CA VAL A 519 -1.51 -24.86 -19.45
C VAL A 519 -2.57 -24.26 -20.39
N ALA A 520 -2.23 -23.94 -21.64
CA ALA A 520 -3.18 -23.34 -22.58
C ALA A 520 -4.33 -24.29 -23.00
N GLY A 521 -5.53 -23.75 -23.21
CA GLY A 521 -6.67 -24.42 -23.85
C GLY A 521 -8.05 -23.87 -23.48
N ASN A 522 -9.11 -24.65 -23.73
CA ASN A 522 -10.49 -24.18 -23.55
C ASN A 522 -10.95 -24.15 -22.09
N ILE A 523 -11.63 -23.06 -21.72
CA ILE A 523 -12.37 -22.87 -20.46
C ILE A 523 -13.84 -22.50 -20.74
N SER A 524 -14.66 -22.56 -19.69
CA SER A 524 -16.01 -22.03 -19.66
C SER A 524 -16.22 -21.11 -18.46
N ILE A 525 -16.87 -19.96 -18.67
CA ILE A 525 -17.15 -18.96 -17.64
C ILE A 525 -18.68 -18.86 -17.46
N ASP A 526 -19.17 -19.42 -16.37
CA ASP A 526 -20.57 -19.40 -16.00
C ASP A 526 -20.88 -18.20 -15.11
N LEU A 527 -21.69 -17.25 -15.62
CA LEU A 527 -22.19 -16.10 -14.87
C LEU A 527 -23.67 -16.29 -14.49
N THR A 528 -24.08 -15.79 -13.31
CA THR A 528 -25.50 -15.79 -12.86
C THR A 528 -26.46 -15.17 -13.88
N SER A 529 -26.00 -14.15 -14.61
CA SER A 529 -26.66 -13.57 -15.79
C SER A 529 -25.65 -12.76 -16.58
N THR A 530 -25.82 -12.71 -17.91
CA THR A 530 -25.08 -11.81 -18.83
C THR A 530 -25.93 -10.62 -19.31
N GLU A 531 -27.18 -10.51 -18.84
CA GLU A 531 -28.10 -9.42 -19.18
C GLU A 531 -27.52 -8.07 -18.75
N GLY A 532 -27.54 -7.07 -19.63
CA GLY A 532 -26.98 -5.75 -19.33
C GLY A 532 -25.45 -5.71 -19.12
N MET A 533 -24.73 -6.79 -19.45
CA MET A 533 -23.27 -6.85 -19.35
C MET A 533 -22.58 -6.64 -20.69
N THR A 534 -21.42 -6.01 -20.65
CA THR A 534 -20.37 -6.19 -21.66
C THR A 534 -19.18 -6.86 -20.99
N ILE A 535 -18.56 -7.82 -21.68
CA ILE A 535 -17.65 -8.80 -21.08
C ILE A 535 -16.38 -8.85 -21.91
N TRP A 536 -15.24 -8.84 -21.25
CA TRP A 536 -13.93 -9.06 -21.86
C TRP A 536 -13.18 -10.13 -21.07
N VAL A 537 -12.34 -10.86 -21.79
CA VAL A 537 -11.22 -11.59 -21.20
C VAL A 537 -9.95 -10.98 -21.78
N ASP A 538 -9.15 -10.42 -20.90
CA ASP A 538 -8.01 -9.55 -21.21
C ASP A 538 -8.41 -8.36 -22.10
N ASP A 539 -7.93 -8.29 -23.34
CA ASP A 539 -8.28 -7.24 -24.31
C ASP A 539 -9.35 -7.69 -25.33
N GLU A 540 -9.75 -8.96 -25.34
CA GLU A 540 -10.78 -9.47 -26.26
C GLU A 540 -12.19 -9.35 -25.67
N ARG A 541 -13.12 -8.81 -26.48
CA ARG A 541 -14.53 -8.69 -26.11
C ARG A 541 -15.27 -9.98 -26.44
N ILE A 542 -15.82 -10.63 -25.41
CA ILE A 542 -16.40 -11.97 -25.51
C ILE A 542 -17.94 -11.90 -25.51
N SER A 543 -18.59 -12.65 -26.40
CA SER A 543 -20.06 -12.77 -26.37
C SER A 543 -20.52 -13.74 -25.30
N ALA A 544 -21.77 -13.60 -24.84
CA ALA A 544 -22.34 -14.49 -23.84
C ALA A 544 -22.40 -15.98 -24.28
N ALA A 545 -22.36 -16.26 -25.58
CA ALA A 545 -22.29 -17.62 -26.11
C ALA A 545 -20.85 -18.18 -26.05
N ASP A 546 -19.86 -17.35 -26.40
CA ASP A 546 -18.45 -17.76 -26.50
C ASP A 546 -17.83 -18.04 -25.13
N LEU A 547 -18.37 -17.46 -24.05
CA LEU A 547 -18.02 -17.81 -22.67
C LEU A 547 -18.14 -19.30 -22.34
N LYS A 548 -18.88 -20.10 -23.12
CA LYS A 548 -18.99 -21.55 -22.91
C LYS A 548 -17.80 -22.35 -23.46
N ASN A 549 -17.02 -21.77 -24.36
CA ASN A 549 -15.87 -22.42 -24.99
C ASN A 549 -14.85 -21.37 -25.43
N LEU A 550 -14.17 -20.77 -24.44
CA LEU A 550 -13.16 -19.75 -24.65
C LEU A 550 -11.77 -20.39 -24.63
N GLN A 551 -11.01 -20.23 -25.71
CA GLN A 551 -9.60 -20.61 -25.76
C GLN A 551 -8.78 -19.55 -25.01
N VAL A 552 -7.95 -19.98 -24.06
CA VAL A 552 -6.99 -19.13 -23.33
C VAL A 552 -5.60 -19.74 -23.39
N ASP A 553 -4.57 -18.89 -23.39
CA ASP A 553 -3.17 -19.32 -23.36
C ASP A 553 -2.72 -19.69 -21.93
N GLU A 554 -1.44 -20.02 -21.76
CA GLU A 554 -0.83 -20.19 -20.44
C GLU A 554 -0.43 -18.81 -19.89
N GLY A 555 -0.87 -18.46 -18.68
CA GLY A 555 -0.57 -17.18 -18.06
C GLY A 555 -1.62 -16.66 -17.10
N SER A 556 -1.56 -15.36 -16.81
CA SER A 556 -2.52 -14.64 -15.97
C SER A 556 -3.50 -13.87 -16.84
N HIS A 557 -4.79 -14.09 -16.60
CA HIS A 557 -5.90 -13.58 -17.40
C HIS A 557 -6.88 -12.78 -16.53
N ARG A 558 -7.57 -11.82 -17.15
CA ARG A 558 -8.50 -10.91 -16.47
C ARG A 558 -9.89 -11.00 -17.07
N LEU A 559 -10.86 -11.48 -16.29
CA LEU A 559 -12.28 -11.37 -16.61
C LEU A 559 -12.77 -9.97 -16.20
N LEU A 560 -13.16 -9.15 -17.18
CA LEU A 560 -13.70 -7.81 -16.96
C LEU A 560 -15.18 -7.76 -17.33
N LEU A 561 -16.01 -7.23 -16.44
CA LEU A 561 -17.44 -7.05 -16.63
C LEU A 561 -17.82 -5.57 -16.50
N ARG A 562 -18.39 -4.98 -17.54
CA ARG A 562 -19.11 -3.70 -17.50
C ARG A 562 -20.60 -3.98 -17.33
N VAL A 563 -21.11 -3.79 -16.12
CA VAL A 563 -22.51 -4.06 -15.76
C VAL A 563 -23.32 -2.76 -15.79
N ASP A 564 -24.33 -2.68 -16.66
CA ASP A 564 -25.31 -1.60 -16.66
C ASP A 564 -26.40 -1.86 -15.61
N ARG A 565 -26.48 -0.99 -14.59
CA ARG A 565 -27.42 -1.13 -13.48
C ARG A 565 -28.89 -0.95 -13.87
N SER A 566 -29.19 -0.36 -15.03
CA SER A 566 -30.57 -0.21 -15.52
C SER A 566 -31.09 -1.49 -16.17
N ALA A 567 -30.20 -2.32 -16.73
CA ALA A 567 -30.52 -3.60 -17.34
C ALA A 567 -30.24 -4.81 -16.43
N TYR A 568 -29.28 -4.71 -15.50
CA TYR A 568 -28.95 -5.83 -14.59
C TYR A 568 -29.95 -5.95 -13.44
N GLY A 569 -30.97 -6.79 -13.62
CA GLY A 569 -32.06 -6.99 -12.66
C GLY A 569 -31.78 -7.85 -11.43
N LYS A 570 -30.56 -8.40 -11.24
CA LYS A 570 -30.22 -9.25 -10.07
C LYS A 570 -29.53 -8.44 -8.96
N GLN A 571 -29.66 -8.90 -7.72
CA GLN A 571 -28.97 -8.30 -6.56
C GLN A 571 -27.58 -8.93 -6.29
N GLU A 572 -27.30 -10.08 -6.90
CA GLU A 572 -26.09 -10.87 -6.71
C GLU A 572 -25.52 -11.32 -8.05
N LEU A 573 -24.21 -11.53 -8.09
CA LEU A 573 -23.50 -12.12 -9.22
C LEU A 573 -22.54 -13.19 -8.70
N LYS A 574 -22.47 -14.33 -9.40
CA LYS A 574 -21.47 -15.37 -9.22
C LYS A 574 -20.84 -15.66 -10.57
N ALA A 575 -19.54 -15.96 -10.55
CA ALA A 575 -18.81 -16.50 -11.68
C ALA A 575 -18.15 -17.83 -11.29
N ILE A 576 -18.16 -18.79 -12.21
CA ILE A 576 -17.47 -20.08 -12.06
C ILE A 576 -16.68 -20.34 -13.34
N ILE A 577 -15.38 -20.56 -13.24
CA ILE A 577 -14.47 -20.73 -14.39
C ILE A 577 -14.05 -22.19 -14.46
N ARG A 578 -14.75 -23.01 -15.25
CA ARG A 578 -14.48 -24.45 -15.38
C ARG A 578 -13.60 -24.75 -16.59
N LYS A 579 -12.99 -25.92 -16.62
CA LYS A 579 -12.38 -26.47 -17.83
C LYS A 579 -13.45 -26.63 -18.92
N GLY A 580 -13.10 -26.32 -20.16
CA GLY A 580 -13.90 -26.66 -21.33
C GLY A 580 -13.78 -28.15 -21.67
N GLU A 581 -14.53 -28.61 -22.67
CA GLU A 581 -14.50 -30.02 -23.10
C GLU A 581 -13.21 -30.35 -23.88
N ASN A 582 -12.16 -30.77 -23.17
CA ASN A 582 -10.96 -31.35 -23.78
C ASN A 582 -10.30 -32.39 -22.84
N PRO A 583 -10.12 -33.66 -23.26
CA PRO A 583 -9.59 -34.73 -22.40
C PRO A 583 -8.08 -34.67 -22.08
N ALA A 584 -7.32 -33.74 -22.67
CA ALA A 584 -5.85 -33.69 -22.54
C ALA A 584 -5.31 -32.67 -21.49
N ALA A 585 -6.17 -32.13 -20.62
CA ALA A 585 -5.95 -30.83 -19.98
C ALA A 585 -5.82 -30.84 -18.43
N GLU A 586 -4.60 -30.72 -17.91
CA GLU A 586 -4.32 -30.54 -16.47
C GLU A 586 -4.23 -29.07 -16.02
N TYR A 587 -5.27 -28.27 -16.27
CA TYR A 587 -5.32 -26.90 -15.70
C TYR A 587 -5.61 -26.91 -14.20
N THR A 588 -4.86 -26.11 -13.44
CA THR A 588 -5.30 -25.48 -12.19
C THR A 588 -5.69 -24.04 -12.50
N ILE A 589 -6.95 -23.69 -12.22
CA ILE A 589 -7.42 -22.29 -12.31
C ILE A 589 -7.34 -21.69 -10.92
N GLN A 590 -6.33 -20.85 -10.68
CA GLN A 590 -6.26 -20.09 -9.43
C GLN A 590 -7.04 -18.80 -9.62
N VAL A 591 -8.14 -18.63 -8.89
CA VAL A 591 -8.90 -17.38 -8.93
C VAL A 591 -8.56 -16.54 -7.72
N GLY A 592 -7.94 -15.39 -7.97
CA GLY A 592 -7.58 -14.41 -6.97
C GLY A 592 -6.29 -14.71 -6.20
N ASN A 593 -5.20 -14.10 -6.67
CA ASN A 593 -3.97 -13.88 -5.89
C ASN A 593 -4.02 -12.49 -5.21
#